data_AF-A0A956HSQ7-F1
#
_entry.id   AF-A0A956HSQ7-F1
#
_cell.length_a   1.000
_cell.length_b   1.000
_cell.length_c   1.000
_cell.angle_alpha   90.00
_cell.angle_beta   90.00
_cell.angle_gamma   90.00
#
_symmetry.space_group_name_H-M   'P 1'
#
loop_
_entity.id
_entity.type
_entity.pdbx_description
1 polymer ?
#
loop_
_entity_poly.entity_id
_entity_poly.type
_entity_poly.pdbx_seq_one_letter_code
_entity_poly.pdbx_strand_id
1 'polypeptide(L)'
;MSEEEGVDAPVEVDPLAACAVERDAFARAVLYTWTTQAQLEALRASRRLLVADARAGGRSSTFHRGLLERARAGDEAARTLVEHPGYRRRRYAWTCPFATVLGLGPRRYGDALIRVELAPAAIVARFAPTEAEPFAFVDLAQRPIAVADALAEPERIAAVYHVRDGPDESVAFREFVLLNEAMVASWSIATDELAARVDAEIAAVEALAAGPFSQLPAAALGEAATPAWRRPPATPSPLSRWHASLAFDTERYRPSPGNLAAIAAALREYRAVGAPLTDRPTVTFPKGQE
;
A
#
# COMPACT_ATOMS: atom_id res chain seq x y z
N MET A 1 25.95 15.42 44.61
CA MET A 1 25.87 14.40 43.55
C MET A 1 24.47 13.85 43.61
N SER A 2 23.60 14.37 42.75
CA SER A 2 22.24 13.89 42.55
C SER A 2 22.05 13.98 41.04
N GLU A 3 22.31 12.86 40.36
CA GLU A 3 21.98 12.68 38.96
C GLU A 3 20.48 12.42 38.90
N GLU A 4 19.72 13.40 38.40
CA GLU A 4 18.35 13.17 37.98
C GLU A 4 18.38 12.42 36.66
N GLU A 5 18.10 11.11 36.72
CA GLU A 5 17.76 10.31 35.56
C GLU A 5 16.46 10.86 34.95
N GLY A 6 16.61 11.63 33.87
CA GLY A 6 15.52 12.00 33.00
C GLY A 6 14.93 10.74 32.36
N VAL A 7 13.75 10.34 32.82
CA VAL A 7 12.92 9.34 32.15
C VAL A 7 12.52 9.94 30.80
N ASP A 8 13.17 9.47 29.74
CA ASP A 8 12.82 9.83 28.37
C ASP A 8 11.36 9.41 28.14
N ALA A 9 10.48 10.39 27.97
CA ALA A 9 9.09 10.12 27.61
C ALA A 9 9.08 9.35 26.28
N PRO A 10 8.22 8.32 26.13
CA PRO A 10 8.14 7.59 24.87
C PRO A 10 7.81 8.56 23.75
N VAL A 11 8.67 8.58 22.72
CA VAL A 11 8.44 9.37 21.50
C VAL A 11 7.09 8.96 20.93
N GLU A 12 6.12 9.86 21.01
CA GLU A 12 4.78 9.65 20.47
C GLU A 12 4.93 9.48 18.94
N VAL A 13 4.87 8.24 18.48
CA VAL A 13 5.02 7.92 17.06
C VAL A 13 3.81 8.50 16.33
N ASP A 14 4.03 9.51 15.50
CA ASP A 14 2.98 10.05 14.64
C ASP A 14 2.44 8.93 13.71
N PRO A 15 1.21 8.46 13.93
CA PRO A 15 0.67 7.32 13.18
C PRO A 15 0.55 7.63 11.67
N LEU A 16 0.43 8.91 11.28
CA LEU A 16 0.41 9.29 9.87
C LEU A 16 1.78 9.19 9.22
N ALA A 17 2.86 9.48 9.95
CA ALA A 17 4.22 9.41 9.41
C ALA A 17 4.59 7.98 8.97
N ALA A 18 4.16 6.97 9.74
CA ALA A 18 4.36 5.56 9.37
C ALA A 18 3.55 5.14 8.12
N CYS A 19 2.41 5.79 7.88
CA CYS A 19 1.52 5.49 6.77
C CYS A 19 1.85 6.28 5.51
N ALA A 20 2.51 7.44 5.67
CA ALA A 20 2.92 8.29 4.57
C ALA A 20 3.80 7.53 3.59
N VAL A 21 3.59 7.73 2.29
CA VAL A 21 4.36 7.19 1.18
C VAL A 21 4.71 8.34 0.27
N GLU A 22 5.95 8.39 -0.16
CA GLU A 22 6.46 9.42 -1.06
C GLU A 22 7.09 8.75 -2.26
N ARG A 23 7.24 9.50 -3.35
CA ARG A 23 7.78 9.00 -4.61
C ARG A 23 9.17 8.39 -4.49
N ASP A 24 10.03 8.98 -3.65
CA ASP A 24 11.42 8.55 -3.48
C ASP A 24 11.64 7.74 -2.19
N ALA A 25 10.59 7.56 -1.38
CA ALA A 25 10.62 6.82 -0.12
C ALA A 25 9.40 5.89 -0.01
N PHE A 26 9.33 4.90 -0.90
CA PHE A 26 8.13 4.09 -1.11
C PHE A 26 8.21 2.66 -0.59
N ALA A 27 9.37 2.08 -0.29
CA ALA A 27 9.42 0.70 0.20
C ALA A 27 8.77 0.55 1.59
N ARG A 28 7.95 -0.47 1.77
CA ARG A 28 7.26 -0.72 3.04
C ARG A 28 7.34 -2.21 3.37
N ALA A 29 7.82 -2.52 4.56
CA ALA A 29 7.93 -3.89 5.03
C ALA A 29 6.56 -4.50 5.36
N VAL A 30 5.60 -3.67 5.77
CA VAL A 30 4.24 -4.09 6.13
C VAL A 30 3.24 -3.43 5.19
N LEU A 31 2.35 -4.25 4.64
CA LEU A 31 1.27 -3.84 3.75
C LEU A 31 -0.04 -4.48 4.21
N TYR A 32 -1.15 -3.86 3.83
CA TYR A 32 -2.50 -4.28 4.19
C TYR A 32 -3.37 -4.39 2.95
N THR A 33 -4.24 -5.38 2.91
CA THR A 33 -5.20 -5.56 1.83
C THR A 33 -6.59 -5.83 2.40
N TRP A 34 -7.60 -5.19 1.83
CA TRP A 34 -8.99 -5.50 2.10
C TRP A 34 -9.45 -6.65 1.22
N THR A 35 -10.28 -7.53 1.75
CA THR A 35 -10.75 -8.74 1.07
C THR A 35 -12.17 -9.08 1.51
N THR A 36 -12.89 -9.81 0.66
CA THR A 36 -14.22 -10.33 1.05
C THR A 36 -14.10 -11.59 1.92
N GLN A 37 -15.14 -11.91 2.67
CA GLN A 37 -15.18 -13.14 3.47
C GLN A 37 -15.00 -14.41 2.64
N ALA A 38 -15.61 -14.51 1.46
CA ALA A 38 -15.41 -15.65 0.55
C ALA A 38 -13.94 -15.81 0.12
N GLN A 39 -13.24 -14.70 -0.13
CA GLN A 39 -11.81 -14.72 -0.43
C GLN A 39 -10.96 -15.09 0.80
N LEU A 40 -11.39 -14.69 1.99
CA LEU A 40 -10.75 -15.05 3.26
C LEU A 40 -10.85 -16.56 3.52
N GLU A 41 -12.02 -17.16 3.27
CA GLU A 41 -12.24 -18.60 3.38
C GLU A 41 -11.37 -19.38 2.38
N ALA A 42 -11.30 -18.92 1.12
CA ALA A 42 -10.41 -19.49 0.12
C ALA A 42 -8.92 -19.37 0.52
N LEU A 43 -8.52 -18.25 1.13
CA LEU A 43 -7.18 -18.05 1.67
C LEU A 43 -6.88 -19.03 2.81
N ARG A 44 -7.80 -19.22 3.76
CA ARG A 44 -7.66 -20.19 4.87
C ARG A 44 -7.48 -21.62 4.36
N ALA A 45 -8.25 -22.00 3.34
CA ALA A 45 -8.22 -23.35 2.78
C ALA A 45 -6.95 -23.62 1.97
N SER A 46 -6.52 -22.66 1.14
CA SER A 46 -5.40 -22.85 0.21
C SER A 46 -4.04 -22.48 0.80
N ARG A 47 -4.01 -21.61 1.81
CA ARG A 47 -2.79 -20.92 2.29
C ARG A 47 -2.04 -20.16 1.20
N ARG A 48 -2.74 -19.76 0.13
CA ARG A 48 -2.18 -18.99 -0.98
C ARG A 48 -2.67 -17.55 -0.91
N LEU A 49 -1.75 -16.61 -0.68
CA LEU A 49 -2.03 -15.18 -0.62
C LEU A 49 -2.37 -14.63 -2.02
N LEU A 50 -1.59 -15.00 -3.02
CA LEU A 50 -1.75 -14.53 -4.40
C LEU A 50 -2.57 -15.53 -5.21
N VAL A 51 -3.85 -15.22 -5.42
CA VAL A 51 -4.81 -16.10 -6.11
C VAL A 51 -5.38 -15.50 -7.40
N ALA A 52 -5.40 -14.17 -7.54
CA ALA A 52 -5.93 -13.52 -8.72
C ALA A 52 -4.91 -13.60 -9.86
N ASP A 53 -5.24 -14.35 -10.91
CA ASP A 53 -4.47 -14.37 -12.15
C ASP A 53 -4.74 -13.08 -12.93
N ALA A 54 -3.67 -12.39 -13.33
CA ALA A 54 -3.72 -11.19 -14.15
C ALA A 54 -4.53 -11.35 -15.45
N ARG A 55 -4.70 -12.59 -15.95
CA ARG A 55 -5.37 -12.94 -17.21
C ARG A 55 -6.80 -13.46 -17.05
N ALA A 56 -7.25 -13.80 -15.83
CA ALA A 56 -8.53 -14.47 -15.62
C ALA A 56 -9.76 -13.55 -15.53
N GLY A 57 -9.58 -12.22 -15.57
CA GLY A 57 -10.67 -11.24 -15.52
C GLY A 57 -10.78 -10.42 -16.81
N GLY A 58 -11.98 -10.31 -17.38
CA GLY A 58 -12.21 -9.71 -18.71
C GLY A 58 -11.84 -8.21 -18.88
N ARG A 59 -11.46 -7.49 -17.81
CA ARG A 59 -10.83 -6.15 -17.92
C ARG A 59 -9.44 -6.16 -17.29
N SER A 60 -8.44 -5.83 -18.10
CA SER A 60 -7.08 -5.55 -17.67
C SER A 60 -7.05 -4.39 -16.68
N SER A 61 -6.32 -4.54 -15.58
CA SER A 61 -6.10 -3.43 -14.65
C SER A 61 -5.29 -2.32 -15.30
N THR A 62 -5.45 -1.09 -14.80
CA THR A 62 -4.65 0.08 -15.19
C THR A 62 -3.15 -0.18 -15.06
N PHE A 63 -2.74 -0.81 -13.95
CA PHE A 63 -1.36 -1.29 -13.74
C PHE A 63 -0.89 -2.19 -14.90
N HIS A 64 -1.65 -3.23 -15.23
CA HIS A 64 -1.25 -4.17 -16.28
C HIS A 64 -1.21 -3.53 -17.66
N ARG A 65 -2.16 -2.63 -17.95
CA ARG A 65 -2.19 -1.88 -19.21
C ARG A 65 -0.94 -1.00 -19.35
N GLY A 66 -0.58 -0.27 -18.31
CA GLY A 66 0.63 0.55 -18.30
C GLY A 66 1.89 -0.30 -18.51
N LEU A 67 1.98 -1.46 -17.85
CA LEU A 67 3.10 -2.39 -18.10
C LEU A 67 3.13 -2.88 -19.56
N LEU A 68 1.99 -3.25 -20.14
CA LEU A 68 1.92 -3.70 -21.54
C LEU A 68 2.34 -2.60 -22.52
N GLU A 69 1.92 -1.35 -22.27
CA GLU A 69 2.30 -0.19 -23.09
C GLU A 69 3.82 0.04 -23.03
N ARG A 70 4.42 0.04 -21.84
CA ARG A 70 5.86 0.21 -21.66
C ARG A 70 6.66 -0.97 -22.23
N ALA A 71 6.20 -2.21 -22.03
CA ALA A 71 6.85 -3.40 -22.60
C ALA A 71 6.88 -3.35 -24.14
N ARG A 72 5.78 -2.91 -24.78
CA ARG A 72 5.73 -2.69 -26.23
C ARG A 72 6.66 -1.57 -26.70
N ALA A 73 6.90 -0.57 -25.85
CA ALA A 73 7.87 0.49 -26.10
C ALA A 73 9.33 0.07 -25.85
N GLY A 74 9.58 -1.19 -25.49
CA GLY A 74 10.93 -1.74 -25.32
C GLY A 74 11.45 -1.78 -23.89
N ASP A 75 10.68 -1.31 -22.91
CA ASP A 75 11.08 -1.25 -21.49
C ASP A 75 11.24 -2.67 -20.90
N GLU A 76 12.47 -3.01 -20.49
CA GLU A 76 12.82 -4.36 -20.03
C GLU A 76 12.17 -4.72 -18.69
N ALA A 77 12.10 -3.78 -17.75
CA ALA A 77 11.45 -4.01 -16.46
C ALA A 77 9.96 -4.30 -16.64
N ALA A 78 9.29 -3.53 -17.50
CA ALA A 78 7.90 -3.78 -17.84
C ALA A 78 7.71 -5.15 -18.52
N ARG A 79 8.59 -5.52 -19.46
CA ARG A 79 8.56 -6.82 -20.14
C ARG A 79 8.69 -7.96 -19.14
N THR A 80 9.68 -7.91 -18.26
CA THR A 80 9.90 -8.89 -17.19
C THR A 80 8.68 -9.03 -16.29
N LEU A 81 8.08 -7.93 -15.83
CA LEU A 81 6.88 -7.95 -14.98
C LEU A 81 5.62 -8.51 -15.69
N VAL A 82 5.56 -8.45 -17.02
CA VAL A 82 4.45 -9.00 -17.82
C VAL A 82 4.63 -10.47 -18.16
N GLU A 83 5.84 -10.86 -18.54
CA GLU A 83 6.12 -12.14 -19.17
C GLU A 83 6.54 -13.21 -18.15
N HIS A 84 7.27 -12.81 -17.10
CA HIS A 84 7.82 -13.76 -16.16
C HIS A 84 6.70 -14.51 -15.40
N PRO A 85 6.71 -15.85 -15.38
CA PRO A 85 5.62 -16.65 -14.81
C PRO A 85 5.40 -16.39 -13.31
N GLY A 86 6.45 -15.98 -12.59
CA GLY A 86 6.40 -15.64 -11.17
C GLY A 86 5.49 -14.46 -10.81
N TYR A 87 5.23 -13.54 -11.76
CA TYR A 87 4.43 -12.33 -11.51
C TYR A 87 2.98 -12.41 -12.02
N ARG A 88 2.55 -13.58 -12.49
CA ARG A 88 1.20 -13.76 -13.05
C ARG A 88 0.10 -13.50 -12.04
N ARG A 89 0.34 -13.87 -10.78
CA ARG A 89 -0.64 -13.69 -9.70
C ARG A 89 -0.31 -12.45 -8.91
N ARG A 90 -1.35 -11.71 -8.53
CA ARG A 90 -1.17 -10.43 -7.84
C ARG A 90 -2.25 -10.13 -6.83
N ARG A 91 -1.95 -9.18 -5.94
CA ARG A 91 -2.89 -8.64 -4.96
C ARG A 91 -2.55 -7.17 -4.71
N TYR A 92 -3.58 -6.34 -4.65
CA TYR A 92 -3.41 -4.92 -4.32
C TYR A 92 -3.36 -4.72 -2.81
N ALA A 93 -2.48 -3.83 -2.37
CA ALA A 93 -2.23 -3.56 -0.96
C ALA A 93 -1.84 -2.09 -0.75
N TRP A 94 -1.88 -1.65 0.50
CA TRP A 94 -1.65 -0.27 0.94
C TRP A 94 -0.92 -0.24 2.28
N THR A 95 -0.40 0.93 2.66
CA THR A 95 0.37 1.09 3.91
C THR A 95 -0.48 1.15 5.16
N CYS A 96 -1.74 1.58 5.01
CA CYS A 96 -2.71 1.62 6.09
C CYS A 96 -4.12 1.23 5.61
N PRO A 97 -4.88 0.48 6.42
CA PRO A 97 -6.29 0.20 6.19
C PRO A 97 -7.14 1.43 5.86
N PHE A 98 -6.99 2.53 6.59
CA PHE A 98 -7.84 3.72 6.42
C PHE A 98 -7.72 4.34 5.03
N ALA A 99 -6.59 4.21 4.34
CA ALA A 99 -6.35 4.85 3.05
C ALA A 99 -7.27 4.32 1.93
N THR A 100 -7.89 3.14 2.14
CA THR A 100 -8.74 2.49 1.14
C THR A 100 -10.04 1.89 1.68
N VAL A 101 -10.35 2.05 2.96
CA VAL A 101 -11.53 1.44 3.60
C VAL A 101 -12.86 1.84 2.95
N LEU A 102 -12.97 3.05 2.42
CA LEU A 102 -14.16 3.51 1.69
C LEU A 102 -14.18 2.98 0.24
N GLY A 103 -13.05 2.53 -0.30
CA GLY A 103 -12.87 2.09 -1.68
C GLY A 103 -12.80 3.24 -2.71
N LEU A 104 -12.97 2.90 -3.99
CA LEU A 104 -12.89 3.84 -5.12
C LEU A 104 -14.22 3.91 -5.88
N GLY A 105 -14.85 5.09 -5.89
CA GLY A 105 -16.21 5.26 -6.42
C GLY A 105 -17.21 4.35 -5.67
N PRO A 106 -18.11 3.63 -6.36
CA PRO A 106 -19.06 2.73 -5.71
C PRO A 106 -18.44 1.39 -5.26
N ARG A 107 -17.16 1.13 -5.57
CA ARG A 107 -16.52 -0.16 -5.29
C ARG A 107 -15.92 -0.18 -3.89
N ARG A 108 -16.25 -1.19 -3.09
CA ARG A 108 -15.52 -1.57 -1.86
C ARG A 108 -14.65 -2.80 -2.12
N TYR A 109 -13.58 -2.95 -1.34
CA TYR A 109 -12.62 -4.06 -1.46
C TYR A 109 -12.92 -5.22 -0.50
N GLY A 110 -13.90 -5.05 0.39
CA GLY A 110 -14.30 -6.01 1.41
C GLY A 110 -14.30 -5.41 2.81
N ASP A 111 -14.54 -6.24 3.81
CA ASP A 111 -14.66 -5.93 5.24
C ASP A 111 -13.72 -6.77 6.12
N ALA A 112 -12.98 -7.70 5.51
CA ALA A 112 -11.89 -8.43 6.15
C ALA A 112 -10.55 -7.83 5.71
N LEU A 113 -9.56 -7.92 6.59
CA LEU A 113 -8.24 -7.35 6.42
C LEU A 113 -7.18 -8.45 6.50
N ILE A 114 -6.18 -8.38 5.63
CA ILE A 114 -4.97 -9.20 5.70
C ILE A 114 -3.78 -8.25 5.89
N ARG A 115 -2.93 -8.57 6.85
CA ARG A 115 -1.62 -7.95 7.01
C ARG A 115 -0.57 -8.82 6.32
N VAL A 116 0.33 -8.19 5.57
CA VAL A 116 1.39 -8.86 4.81
C VAL A 116 2.73 -8.24 5.21
N GLU A 117 3.68 -9.08 5.61
CA GLU A 117 5.07 -8.70 5.86
C GLU A 117 5.95 -9.18 4.72
N LEU A 118 6.75 -8.28 4.15
CA LEU A 118 7.75 -8.62 3.13
C LEU A 118 9.01 -9.19 3.79
N ALA A 119 9.69 -10.09 3.08
CA ALA A 119 10.98 -10.63 3.49
C ALA A 119 12.05 -9.53 3.54
N PRO A 120 13.03 -9.57 4.47
CA PRO A 120 14.08 -8.56 4.55
C PRO A 120 14.89 -8.35 3.26
N ALA A 121 14.99 -9.38 2.42
CA ALA A 121 15.69 -9.34 1.13
C ALA A 121 14.85 -8.77 -0.02
N ALA A 122 13.58 -8.43 0.23
CA ALA A 122 12.65 -7.96 -0.77
C ALA A 122 13.12 -6.65 -1.43
N ILE A 123 12.92 -6.60 -2.75
CA ILE A 123 13.02 -5.41 -3.58
C ILE A 123 11.61 -4.91 -3.84
N VAL A 124 11.42 -3.60 -3.71
CA VAL A 124 10.19 -2.91 -4.11
C VAL A 124 10.52 -2.05 -5.31
N ALA A 125 9.73 -2.19 -6.37
CA ALA A 125 9.80 -1.30 -7.52
C ALA A 125 8.77 -0.17 -7.37
N ARG A 126 9.07 1.02 -7.85
CA ARG A 126 8.08 2.04 -8.17
C ARG A 126 7.75 1.93 -9.65
N PHE A 127 6.49 2.13 -10.01
CA PHE A 127 6.06 2.24 -11.40
C PHE A 127 5.17 3.48 -11.59
N ALA A 128 5.68 4.49 -12.30
CA ALA A 128 4.93 5.67 -12.73
C ALA A 128 4.97 5.77 -14.26
N PRO A 129 3.96 5.25 -14.98
CA PRO A 129 4.01 5.04 -16.43
C PRO A 129 4.17 6.32 -17.26
N THR A 130 3.81 7.48 -16.70
CA THR A 130 3.87 8.78 -17.37
C THR A 130 5.22 9.49 -17.23
N GLU A 131 6.16 8.93 -16.47
CA GLU A 131 7.50 9.51 -16.28
C GLU A 131 8.48 9.04 -17.35
N ALA A 132 9.53 9.83 -17.57
CA ALA A 132 10.64 9.47 -18.44
C ALA A 132 11.33 8.19 -17.96
N GLU A 133 11.58 8.11 -16.65
CA GLU A 133 12.08 6.94 -15.94
C GLU A 133 10.93 6.33 -15.12
N PRO A 134 10.13 5.43 -15.70
CA PRO A 134 8.93 4.93 -15.05
C PRO A 134 9.22 4.00 -13.89
N PHE A 135 10.43 3.41 -13.84
CA PHE A 135 10.84 2.46 -12.81
C PHE A 135 11.95 3.02 -11.95
N ALA A 136 11.82 2.79 -10.64
CA ALA A 136 12.90 2.88 -9.68
C ALA A 136 12.84 1.64 -8.77
N PHE A 137 13.98 1.14 -8.32
CA PHE A 137 14.03 -0.04 -7.45
C PHE A 137 14.77 0.32 -6.17
N VAL A 138 14.25 -0.16 -5.04
CA VAL A 138 14.87 0.02 -3.73
C VAL A 138 14.73 -1.26 -2.91
N ASP A 139 15.59 -1.45 -1.92
CA ASP A 139 15.35 -2.41 -0.85
C ASP A 139 14.43 -1.84 0.25
N LEU A 140 14.13 -2.64 1.27
CA LEU A 140 13.29 -2.22 2.40
C LEU A 140 13.92 -1.12 3.27
N ALA A 141 15.22 -0.83 3.12
CA ALA A 141 15.91 0.30 3.77
C ALA A 141 15.91 1.56 2.88
N GLN A 142 15.11 1.60 1.81
CA GLN A 142 15.06 2.67 0.80
C GLN A 142 16.38 2.87 0.03
N ARG A 143 17.31 1.91 0.06
CA ARG A 143 18.56 2.04 -0.70
C ARG A 143 18.28 1.74 -2.17
N PRO A 144 18.67 2.64 -3.10
CA PRO A 144 18.49 2.40 -4.53
C PRO A 144 19.20 1.14 -5.00
N ILE A 145 18.56 0.42 -5.94
CA ILE A 145 19.09 -0.74 -6.64
C ILE A 145 19.06 -0.41 -8.13
N ALA A 146 20.16 -0.68 -8.85
CA ALA A 146 20.18 -0.48 -10.29
C ALA A 146 19.18 -1.40 -10.98
N VAL A 147 18.57 -0.93 -12.07
CA VAL A 147 17.57 -1.72 -12.82
C VAL A 147 18.15 -3.07 -13.24
N ALA A 148 19.38 -3.09 -13.76
CA ALA A 148 20.05 -4.32 -14.18
C ALA A 148 20.20 -5.34 -13.04
N ASP A 149 20.57 -4.89 -11.84
CA ASP A 149 20.72 -5.76 -10.67
C ASP A 149 19.37 -6.32 -10.21
N ALA A 150 18.33 -5.47 -10.17
CA ALA A 150 16.98 -5.93 -9.83
C ALA A 150 16.44 -6.94 -10.84
N LEU A 151 16.75 -6.79 -12.13
CA LEU A 151 16.35 -7.72 -13.19
C LEU A 151 17.20 -8.99 -13.26
N ALA A 152 18.41 -8.98 -12.69
CA ALA A 152 19.24 -10.18 -12.54
C ALA A 152 18.74 -11.10 -11.40
N GLU A 153 18.03 -10.56 -10.42
CA GLU A 153 17.43 -11.29 -9.30
C GLU A 153 15.91 -11.07 -9.21
N PRO A 154 15.12 -11.41 -10.26
CA PRO A 154 13.68 -11.12 -10.30
C PRO A 154 12.93 -11.79 -9.14
N GLU A 155 13.39 -12.92 -8.63
CA GLU A 155 12.83 -13.60 -7.46
C GLU A 155 12.85 -12.76 -6.17
N ARG A 156 13.56 -11.63 -6.14
CA ARG A 156 13.56 -10.69 -5.02
C ARG A 156 12.55 -9.56 -5.17
N ILE A 157 12.01 -9.31 -6.36
CA ILE A 157 11.01 -8.25 -6.57
C ILE A 157 9.69 -8.70 -5.96
N ALA A 158 9.35 -8.15 -4.79
CA ALA A 158 8.19 -8.55 -4.01
C ALA A 158 6.91 -7.84 -4.45
N ALA A 159 7.05 -6.53 -4.70
CA ALA A 159 5.94 -5.62 -4.92
C ALA A 159 6.31 -4.47 -5.86
N VAL A 160 5.28 -3.91 -6.50
CA VAL A 160 5.40 -2.67 -7.29
C VAL A 160 4.48 -1.60 -6.68
N TYR A 161 5.05 -0.50 -6.21
CA TYR A 161 4.32 0.73 -5.89
C TYR A 161 3.94 1.46 -7.18
N HIS A 162 2.72 1.25 -7.63
CA HIS A 162 2.16 1.84 -8.83
C HIS A 162 1.58 3.22 -8.50
N VAL A 163 2.02 4.25 -9.24
CA VAL A 163 1.57 5.64 -9.09
C VAL A 163 0.94 6.10 -10.40
N ARG A 164 -0.30 6.60 -10.31
CA ARG A 164 -1.07 7.08 -11.45
C ARG A 164 -1.62 8.46 -11.11
N ASP A 165 -0.86 9.48 -11.46
CA ASP A 165 -1.15 10.89 -11.15
C ASP A 165 -0.94 11.82 -12.36
N GLY A 166 -1.06 11.26 -13.56
CA GLY A 166 -0.95 11.99 -14.83
C GLY A 166 -2.15 12.90 -15.10
N PRO A 167 -2.01 13.89 -16.00
CA PRO A 167 -3.04 14.88 -16.28
C PRO A 167 -4.32 14.29 -16.89
N ASP A 168 -4.22 13.15 -17.60
CA ASP A 168 -5.36 12.49 -18.24
C ASP A 168 -6.15 11.57 -17.29
N GLU A 169 -5.81 11.59 -16.00
CA GLU A 169 -6.40 10.70 -15.01
C GLU A 169 -7.63 11.29 -14.34
N SER A 170 -8.78 10.62 -14.53
CA SER A 170 -10.03 11.06 -13.90
C SER A 170 -9.97 11.02 -12.37
N VAL A 171 -9.16 10.12 -11.82
CA VAL A 171 -8.82 10.05 -10.40
C VAL A 171 -7.36 9.62 -10.30
N ALA A 172 -6.54 10.45 -9.66
CA ALA A 172 -5.19 10.06 -9.31
C ALA A 172 -5.23 9.03 -8.17
N PHE A 173 -4.43 7.97 -8.29
CA PHE A 173 -4.29 6.96 -7.25
C PHE A 173 -2.91 6.33 -7.22
N ARG A 174 -2.66 5.61 -6.15
CA ARG A 174 -1.47 4.82 -5.95
C ARG A 174 -1.76 3.60 -5.07
N GLU A 175 -1.02 2.53 -5.31
CA GLU A 175 -1.22 1.26 -4.65
C GLU A 175 0.04 0.41 -4.74
N PHE A 176 0.20 -0.53 -3.81
CA PHE A 176 1.18 -1.60 -3.96
C PHE A 176 0.52 -2.77 -4.66
N VAL A 177 1.21 -3.31 -5.65
CA VAL A 177 0.85 -4.57 -6.30
C VAL A 177 1.82 -5.62 -5.77
N LEU A 178 1.37 -6.49 -4.88
CA LEU A 178 2.09 -7.69 -4.46
C LEU A 178 2.08 -8.68 -5.62
N LEU A 179 3.25 -9.19 -6.01
CA LEU A 179 3.40 -10.02 -7.21
C LEU A 179 4.32 -11.24 -7.01
N ASN A 180 5.02 -11.33 -5.88
CA ASN A 180 5.88 -12.47 -5.59
C ASN A 180 5.67 -12.96 -4.15
N GLU A 181 4.98 -14.08 -4.02
CA GLU A 181 4.64 -14.69 -2.73
C GLU A 181 5.86 -15.30 -2.03
N ALA A 182 6.95 -15.61 -2.76
CA ALA A 182 8.20 -16.11 -2.16
C ALA A 182 8.94 -15.04 -1.34
N MET A 183 8.67 -13.75 -1.61
CA MET A 183 9.21 -12.62 -0.87
C MET A 183 8.25 -12.08 0.20
N VAL A 184 7.24 -12.86 0.57
CA VAL A 184 6.38 -12.60 1.73
C VAL A 184 6.92 -13.40 2.91
N ALA A 185 7.40 -12.71 3.96
CA ALA A 185 7.86 -13.34 5.18
C ALA A 185 6.71 -13.98 5.96
N SER A 186 5.59 -13.26 6.06
CA SER A 186 4.39 -13.73 6.72
C SER A 186 3.15 -12.98 6.21
N TRP A 187 1.98 -13.59 6.39
CA TRP A 187 0.71 -12.87 6.34
C TRP A 187 -0.18 -13.33 7.47
N SER A 188 -1.06 -12.44 7.94
CA SER A 188 -1.98 -12.73 9.04
C SER A 188 -3.37 -12.17 8.82
N ILE A 189 -4.36 -12.86 9.42
CA ILE A 189 -5.78 -12.51 9.40
C ILE A 189 -6.40 -12.76 10.77
N ALA A 190 -7.38 -11.93 11.12
CA ALA A 190 -8.18 -12.07 12.35
C ALA A 190 -7.35 -12.24 13.64
N THR A 191 -6.16 -11.64 13.71
CA THR A 191 -5.31 -11.68 14.91
C THR A 191 -5.57 -10.46 15.80
N ASP A 192 -5.23 -10.57 17.09
CA ASP A 192 -5.40 -9.48 18.06
C ASP A 192 -4.54 -8.26 17.67
N GLU A 193 -3.35 -8.48 17.08
CA GLU A 193 -2.51 -7.39 16.58
C GLU A 193 -3.18 -6.65 15.42
N LEU A 194 -3.94 -7.36 14.58
CA LEU A 194 -4.66 -6.74 13.47
C LEU A 194 -5.87 -5.94 13.97
N ALA A 195 -6.58 -6.45 14.97
CA ALA A 195 -7.64 -5.71 15.65
C ALA A 195 -7.09 -4.45 16.33
N ALA A 196 -6.02 -4.58 17.12
CA ALA A 196 -5.35 -3.46 17.77
C ALA A 196 -4.83 -2.42 16.75
N ARG A 197 -4.36 -2.85 15.58
CA ARG A 197 -3.98 -1.93 14.50
C ARG A 197 -5.19 -1.15 13.97
N VAL A 198 -6.33 -1.79 13.75
CA VAL A 198 -7.56 -1.12 13.29
C VAL A 198 -8.04 -0.12 14.35
N ASP A 199 -8.01 -0.49 15.62
CA ASP A 199 -8.36 0.41 16.74
C ASP A 199 -7.44 1.62 16.80
N ALA A 200 -6.13 1.42 16.63
CA ALA A 200 -5.16 2.52 16.57
C ALA A 200 -5.42 3.46 15.39
N GLU A 201 -5.83 2.94 14.23
CA GLU A 201 -6.18 3.78 13.07
C GLU A 201 -7.49 4.55 13.28
N ILE A 202 -8.50 3.93 13.90
CA ILE A 202 -9.73 4.64 14.31
C ILE A 202 -9.37 5.79 15.24
N ALA A 203 -8.59 5.53 16.29
CA ALA A 203 -8.16 6.54 17.24
C ALA A 203 -7.36 7.67 16.56
N ALA A 204 -6.46 7.34 15.64
CA ALA A 204 -5.70 8.34 14.88
C ALA A 204 -6.61 9.22 14.01
N VAL A 205 -7.56 8.63 13.27
CA VAL A 205 -8.52 9.38 12.43
C VAL A 205 -9.40 10.30 13.29
N GLU A 206 -9.86 9.82 14.45
CA GLU A 206 -10.68 10.61 15.37
C GLU A 206 -9.90 11.74 16.04
N ALA A 207 -8.64 11.49 16.44
CA ALA A 207 -7.75 12.51 16.97
C ALA A 207 -7.46 13.61 15.94
N LEU A 208 -7.26 13.25 14.67
CA LEU A 208 -7.11 14.21 13.59
C LEU A 208 -8.37 15.07 13.41
N ALA A 209 -9.55 14.44 13.43
CA ALA A 209 -10.84 15.12 13.29
C ALA A 209 -11.11 16.09 14.46
N ALA A 210 -10.79 15.70 15.69
CA ALA A 210 -10.98 16.52 16.89
C ALA A 210 -9.90 17.60 17.06
N GLY A 211 -8.70 17.35 16.54
CA GLY A 211 -7.54 18.24 16.67
C GLY A 211 -7.27 19.02 15.38
N PRO A 212 -6.17 18.72 14.66
CA PRO A 212 -5.64 19.56 13.58
C PRO A 212 -6.60 19.80 12.42
N PHE A 213 -7.58 18.92 12.18
CA PHE A 213 -8.53 19.06 11.08
C PHE A 213 -9.84 19.76 11.44
N SER A 214 -10.10 19.98 12.74
CA SER A 214 -11.32 20.64 13.21
C SER A 214 -11.45 22.10 12.76
N GLN A 215 -10.32 22.76 12.50
CA GLN A 215 -10.23 24.18 12.12
C GLN A 215 -9.60 24.40 10.74
N LEU A 216 -9.54 23.38 9.90
CA LEU A 216 -8.99 23.56 8.55
C LEU A 216 -9.83 24.56 7.74
N PRO A 217 -9.20 25.54 7.08
CA PRO A 217 -9.89 26.41 6.15
C PRO A 217 -10.54 25.61 5.02
N ALA A 218 -11.68 26.08 4.50
CA ALA A 218 -12.39 25.40 3.41
C ALA A 218 -11.50 25.14 2.18
N ALA A 219 -10.57 26.05 1.88
CA ALA A 219 -9.60 25.87 0.80
C ALA A 219 -8.70 24.64 1.02
N ALA A 220 -8.24 24.43 2.27
CA ALA A 220 -7.39 23.29 2.63
C ALA A 220 -8.13 21.95 2.56
N LEU A 221 -9.44 21.94 2.81
CA LEU A 221 -10.28 20.75 2.63
C LEU A 221 -10.42 20.32 1.16
N GLY A 222 -10.18 21.23 0.21
CA GLY A 222 -10.23 20.96 -1.22
C GLY A 222 -8.88 20.61 -1.85
N GLU A 223 -7.78 20.71 -1.10
CA GLU A 223 -6.43 20.49 -1.62
C GLU A 223 -6.24 19.06 -2.13
N ALA A 224 -5.64 18.95 -3.32
CA ALA A 224 -5.26 17.68 -3.93
C ALA A 224 -4.18 16.96 -3.10
N ALA A 225 -4.27 15.63 -3.03
CA ALA A 225 -3.28 14.83 -2.31
C ALA A 225 -2.00 14.59 -3.13
N THR A 226 -2.10 14.62 -4.46
CA THR A 226 -1.01 14.30 -5.39
C THR A 226 0.30 15.08 -5.18
N PRO A 227 0.33 16.38 -4.80
CA PRO A 227 1.60 17.06 -4.54
C PRO A 227 2.41 16.40 -3.41
N ALA A 228 1.74 15.98 -2.34
CA ALA A 228 2.37 15.31 -1.20
C ALA A 228 2.87 13.89 -1.55
N TRP A 229 2.39 13.30 -2.64
CA TRP A 229 2.90 12.00 -3.12
C TRP A 229 4.22 12.16 -3.84
N ARG A 230 4.43 13.29 -4.52
CA ARG A 230 5.62 13.56 -5.34
C ARG A 230 6.81 13.94 -4.49
N ARG A 231 6.60 14.84 -3.52
CA ARG A 231 7.69 15.36 -2.68
C ARG A 231 7.16 15.77 -1.31
N PRO A 232 7.84 15.42 -0.21
CA PRO A 232 7.49 15.95 1.09
C PRO A 232 7.73 17.47 1.12
N PRO A 233 6.86 18.24 1.80
CA PRO A 233 7.21 19.62 2.12
C PRO A 233 8.42 19.65 3.06
N ALA A 234 9.20 20.73 3.02
CA ALA A 234 10.35 20.91 3.91
C ALA A 234 9.98 20.84 5.39
N THR A 235 8.73 21.18 5.72
CA THR A 235 8.16 21.03 7.07
C THR A 235 6.81 20.31 6.94
N PRO A 236 6.76 19.00 7.23
CA PRO A 236 5.53 18.23 7.17
C PRO A 236 4.49 18.74 8.17
N SER A 237 3.30 19.08 7.66
CA SER A 237 2.11 19.37 8.47
C SER A 237 1.24 18.12 8.61
N PRO A 238 0.29 18.08 9.56
CA PRO A 238 -0.69 16.99 9.65
C PRO A 238 -1.44 16.77 8.33
N LEU A 239 -1.78 17.86 7.61
CA LEU A 239 -2.46 17.80 6.32
C LEU A 239 -1.58 17.15 5.25
N SER A 240 -0.31 17.55 5.14
CA SER A 240 0.58 16.94 4.15
C SER A 240 0.86 15.46 4.46
N ARG A 241 0.94 15.08 5.75
CA ARG A 241 1.09 13.67 6.15
C ARG A 241 -0.16 12.86 5.86
N TRP A 242 -1.35 13.43 6.09
CA TRP A 242 -2.62 12.83 5.68
C TRP A 242 -2.64 12.58 4.18
N HIS A 243 -2.39 13.61 3.37
CA HIS A 243 -2.31 13.45 1.91
C HIS A 243 -1.27 12.42 1.48
N ALA A 244 -0.08 12.43 2.10
CA ALA A 244 0.97 11.46 1.86
C ALA A 244 0.61 10.04 2.34
N SER A 245 -0.44 9.84 3.14
CA SER A 245 -0.92 8.50 3.53
C SER A 245 -2.06 7.97 2.65
N LEU A 246 -2.76 8.84 1.91
CA LEU A 246 -3.91 8.44 1.10
C LEU A 246 -3.53 7.62 -0.14
N ALA A 247 -4.37 6.67 -0.52
CA ALA A 247 -4.21 5.91 -1.77
C ALA A 247 -4.92 6.57 -2.97
N PHE A 248 -5.97 7.36 -2.71
CA PHE A 248 -6.82 7.96 -3.74
C PHE A 248 -6.93 9.48 -3.51
N ASP A 249 -6.75 10.26 -4.56
CA ASP A 249 -7.03 11.69 -4.55
C ASP A 249 -8.50 11.93 -4.92
N THR A 250 -9.40 11.68 -3.95
CA THR A 250 -10.86 11.81 -4.15
C THR A 250 -11.51 12.55 -3.01
N GLU A 251 -12.67 13.15 -3.28
CA GLU A 251 -13.49 13.86 -2.29
C GLU A 251 -13.80 13.02 -1.04
N ARG A 252 -13.91 11.69 -1.19
CA ARG A 252 -14.26 10.75 -0.10
C ARG A 252 -13.22 10.67 1.01
N TYR A 253 -11.96 11.01 0.71
CA TYR A 253 -10.85 10.97 1.65
C TYR A 253 -10.33 12.36 2.02
N ARG A 254 -11.01 13.44 1.61
CA ARG A 254 -10.68 14.78 2.09
C ARG A 254 -10.85 14.85 3.61
N PRO A 255 -10.01 15.61 4.32
CA PRO A 255 -9.99 15.64 5.78
C PRO A 255 -11.15 16.48 6.38
N SER A 256 -12.36 16.33 5.84
CA SER A 256 -13.56 16.96 6.39
C SER A 256 -14.09 16.15 7.58
N PRO A 257 -14.77 16.77 8.56
CA PRO A 257 -15.33 16.04 9.70
C PRO A 257 -16.23 14.86 9.29
N GLY A 258 -17.08 15.05 8.27
CA GLY A 258 -17.98 14.01 7.77
C GLY A 258 -17.23 12.83 7.15
N ASN A 259 -16.18 13.09 6.37
CA ASN A 259 -15.38 12.03 5.76
C ASN A 259 -14.56 11.26 6.79
N LEU A 260 -13.94 11.94 7.75
CA LEU A 260 -13.17 11.29 8.82
C LEU A 260 -14.07 10.41 9.68
N ALA A 261 -15.28 10.88 10.00
CA ALA A 261 -16.30 10.07 10.67
C ALA A 261 -16.70 8.84 9.83
N ALA A 262 -16.86 9.00 8.51
CA ALA A 262 -17.18 7.88 7.61
C ALA A 262 -16.04 6.85 7.52
N ILE A 263 -14.78 7.30 7.49
CA ILE A 263 -13.60 6.43 7.51
C ILE A 263 -13.56 5.64 8.83
N ALA A 264 -13.70 6.32 9.97
CA ALA A 264 -13.71 5.66 11.28
C ALA A 264 -14.87 4.67 11.41
N ALA A 265 -16.08 5.03 10.95
CA ALA A 265 -17.22 4.11 10.92
C ALA A 265 -16.96 2.88 10.04
N ALA A 266 -16.40 3.07 8.85
CA ALA A 266 -16.07 1.96 7.95
C ALA A 266 -14.96 1.05 8.50
N LEU A 267 -13.98 1.60 9.25
CA LEU A 267 -12.98 0.80 9.95
C LEU A 267 -13.61 -0.04 11.07
N ARG A 268 -14.60 0.50 11.80
CA ARG A 268 -15.36 -0.26 12.82
C ARG A 268 -16.18 -1.40 12.25
N GLU A 269 -16.48 -1.38 10.94
CA GLU A 269 -17.11 -2.51 10.27
C GLU A 269 -16.16 -3.70 10.08
N TYR A 270 -14.84 -3.52 10.30
CA TYR A 270 -13.88 -4.62 10.28
C TYR A 270 -14.33 -5.75 11.20
N ARG A 271 -14.36 -6.97 10.65
CA ARG A 271 -14.66 -8.17 11.41
C ARG A 271 -13.46 -9.10 11.41
N ALA A 272 -12.93 -9.40 12.59
CA ALA A 272 -12.04 -10.54 12.79
C ALA A 272 -12.87 -11.83 12.65
N VAL A 273 -13.03 -12.31 11.41
CA VAL A 273 -13.83 -13.50 11.12
C VAL A 273 -12.97 -14.77 11.19
N GLY A 274 -13.41 -15.71 12.04
CA GLY A 274 -12.79 -17.02 12.23
C GLY A 274 -11.57 -17.00 13.14
N ALA A 275 -10.96 -18.16 13.35
CA ALA A 275 -9.79 -18.29 14.23
C ALA A 275 -8.61 -17.44 13.73
N PRO A 276 -7.83 -16.78 14.61
CA PRO A 276 -6.61 -16.10 14.24
C PRO A 276 -5.70 -16.99 13.39
N LEU A 277 -5.11 -16.43 12.35
CA LEU A 277 -4.21 -17.18 11.49
C LEU A 277 -3.02 -16.32 11.07
N THR A 278 -1.83 -16.86 11.27
CA THR A 278 -0.58 -16.38 10.69
C THR A 278 0.06 -17.51 9.91
N ASP A 279 0.53 -17.21 8.72
CA ASP A 279 1.12 -18.19 7.80
C ASP A 279 2.40 -17.61 7.18
N ARG A 280 3.34 -18.50 6.86
CA ARG A 280 4.61 -18.17 6.20
C ARG A 280 4.63 -18.92 4.87
N PRO A 281 4.43 -18.22 3.73
CA PRO A 281 4.37 -18.88 2.45
C PRO A 281 5.63 -19.70 2.16
N THR A 282 5.46 -20.92 1.68
CA THR A 282 6.54 -21.82 1.24
C THR A 282 6.65 -21.88 -0.29
N VAL A 283 6.07 -20.89 -0.97
CA VAL A 283 5.97 -20.84 -2.43
C VAL A 283 7.35 -20.55 -3.03
N THR A 284 7.82 -21.42 -3.89
CA THR A 284 9.03 -21.18 -4.68
C THR A 284 8.71 -20.26 -5.86
N PHE A 285 9.53 -19.21 -6.06
CA PHE A 285 9.46 -18.41 -7.27
C PHE A 285 9.89 -19.26 -8.47
N PRO A 286 9.08 -19.37 -9.53
CA PRO A 286 9.42 -20.19 -10.68
C PRO A 286 10.66 -19.59 -11.38
N LYS A 287 11.61 -20.43 -11.78
CA LYS A 287 12.71 -19.99 -12.64
C LYS A 287 12.12 -19.54 -13.98
N GLY A 288 12.63 -18.43 -14.53
CA GLY A 288 12.30 -18.00 -15.88
C GLY A 288 12.63 -19.08 -16.91
N GLN A 289 11.94 -19.08 -18.05
CA GLN A 289 12.43 -19.84 -19.20
C GLN A 289 13.63 -19.08 -19.76
N GLU A 290 14.81 -19.72 -19.73
CA GLU A 290 16.02 -19.25 -20.44
C GLU A 290 15.78 -19.19 -21.95
#